data_AF-A0A9D5UJJ7-F1
#
_entry.id   AF-A0A9D5UJJ7-F1
#
_cell.length_a   1.000
_cell.length_b   1.000
_cell.length_c   1.000
_cell.angle_alpha   90.00
_cell.angle_beta   90.00
_cell.angle_gamma   90.00
#
_symmetry.space_group_name_H-M   'P 1'
#
loop_
_entity.id
_entity.type
_entity.pdbx_description
1 polymer ?
#
loop_
_entity_poly.entity_id
_entity_poly.type
_entity_poly.pdbx_seq_one_letter_code
_entity_poly.pdbx_strand_id
1 'polypeptide(L)'
;MGYYICSTELTEDKFAEAVREHWAVENSLHWVLDVTMREDACQIYKDNGAENWGILRQTALNMLRKEKTKVSMPTKRRRAWMNTSFLEKVLTAGFSEAVKI
;
A
#
# COMPACT_ATOMS: atom_id res chain seq x y z
N MET A 1 23.43 -1.72 18.84
CA MET A 1 22.53 -1.44 19.98
C MET A 1 21.54 -0.39 19.51
N GLY A 2 20.25 -0.72 19.42
CA GLY A 2 19.20 0.24 19.06
C GLY A 2 18.47 0.70 20.31
N TYR A 3 18.22 2.00 20.44
CA TYR A 3 17.42 2.58 21.51
C TYR A 3 16.02 2.88 20.97
N TYR A 4 14.99 2.62 21.76
CA TYR A 4 13.59 2.87 21.41
C TYR A 4 12.97 3.87 22.37
N ILE A 5 12.17 4.79 21.82
CA ILE A 5 11.45 5.80 22.60
C ILE A 5 9.97 5.41 22.58
N CYS A 6 9.41 5.17 23.76
CA CYS A 6 8.01 4.82 23.94
C CYS A 6 7.34 5.89 24.78
N SER A 7 6.12 6.31 24.41
CA SER A 7 5.32 7.26 25.19
C SER A 7 4.60 6.61 26.38
N THR A 8 4.62 5.29 26.47
CA THR A 8 4.00 4.49 27.53
C THR A 8 4.97 3.42 28.00
N GLU A 9 4.84 3.05 29.27
CA GLU A 9 5.49 1.86 29.80
C GLU A 9 4.88 0.61 29.15
N LEU A 10 5.73 -0.26 28.62
CA LEU A 10 5.35 -1.49 27.92
C LEU A 10 6.04 -2.66 28.59
N THR A 11 5.32 -3.77 28.73
CA THR A 11 5.96 -5.05 29.05
C THR A 11 6.81 -5.50 27.87
N GLU A 12 7.83 -6.32 28.13
CA GLU A 12 8.73 -6.84 27.09
C GLU A 12 7.96 -7.50 25.93
N ASP A 13 6.93 -8.29 26.25
CA ASP A 13 6.10 -8.97 25.24
C ASP A 13 5.34 -7.99 24.34
N LYS A 14 4.68 -6.99 24.94
CA LYS A 14 3.92 -5.97 24.19
C LYS A 14 4.84 -5.10 23.36
N PHE A 15 6.02 -4.79 23.88
CA PHE A 15 7.03 -4.06 23.13
C PHE A 15 7.51 -4.86 21.92
N ALA A 16 7.82 -6.15 22.10
CA ALA A 16 8.24 -7.02 21.01
C ALA A 16 7.14 -7.23 19.95
N GLU A 17 5.88 -7.34 20.36
CA GLU A 17 4.72 -7.35 19.48
C GLU A 17 4.62 -6.06 18.66
N ALA A 18 4.63 -4.90 19.31
CA ALA A 18 4.54 -3.60 18.64
C ALA A 18 5.68 -3.38 17.62
N VAL A 19 6.91 -3.77 17.96
CA VAL A 19 8.05 -3.70 17.02
C VAL A 19 7.81 -4.59 15.80
N ARG A 20 7.32 -5.82 16.01
CA ARG A 20 7.01 -6.74 14.89
C ARG A 20 5.89 -6.22 14.01
N GLU A 21 4.83 -5.66 14.60
CA GLU A 21 3.73 -5.04 13.85
C GLU A 21 4.19 -3.83 13.05
N HIS A 22 5.05 -2.99 13.63
CA HIS A 22 5.66 -1.86 12.91
C HIS A 22 6.44 -2.34 11.68
N TRP A 23 7.29 -3.35 11.83
CA TRP A 23 7.99 -3.97 10.69
C TRP A 23 7.05 -4.64 9.68
N ALA A 24 5.89 -5.14 10.12
CA ALA A 24 4.89 -5.70 9.21
C ALA A 24 4.28 -4.61 8.31
N VAL A 25 4.13 -3.37 8.77
CA VAL A 25 3.72 -2.25 7.92
C VAL A 25 4.76 -1.99 6.84
N GLU A 26 6.04 -1.90 7.21
CA GLU A 26 7.14 -1.69 6.26
C GLU A 26 7.20 -2.79 5.19
N ASN A 27 7.17 -4.05 5.63
CA ASN A 27 7.27 -5.19 4.72
C ASN A 27 6.03 -5.36 3.84
N SER A 28 4.83 -5.14 4.39
CA SER A 28 3.59 -5.39 3.66
C SER A 28 3.18 -4.20 2.78
N LEU A 29 3.38 -2.97 3.22
CA LEU A 29 2.95 -1.76 2.53
C LEU A 29 4.09 -1.08 1.77
N HIS A 30 5.14 -0.64 2.48
CA HIS A 30 6.19 0.19 1.89
C HIS A 30 6.92 -0.53 0.76
N TRP A 31 7.39 -1.75 0.99
CA TRP A 31 8.06 -2.52 -0.09
C TRP A 31 7.21 -2.68 -1.36
N VAL A 32 5.89 -2.85 -1.21
CA VAL A 32 4.99 -2.97 -2.36
C VAL A 32 4.84 -1.63 -3.09
N LEU A 33 4.78 -0.52 -2.36
CA LEU A 33 4.75 0.81 -2.95
C LEU A 33 6.06 1.14 -3.68
N ASP A 34 7.18 0.92 -3.01
CA ASP A 34 8.52 1.25 -3.49
C ASP A 34 8.88 0.44 -4.74
N VAL A 35 8.72 -0.88 -4.66
CA VAL A 35 9.17 -1.80 -5.72
C VAL A 35 8.07 -2.10 -6.73
N THR A 36 6.88 -2.51 -6.26
CA THR A 36 5.81 -2.96 -7.17
C THR A 36 5.07 -1.80 -7.83
N MET A 37 4.87 -0.70 -7.11
CA MET A 37 4.25 0.54 -7.62
C MET A 37 5.29 1.58 -8.09
N ARG A 38 6.59 1.27 -7.96
CA ARG A 38 7.73 2.04 -8.48
C ARG A 38 7.81 3.45 -7.89
N GLU A 39 7.55 3.58 -6.60
CA GLU A 39 7.62 4.86 -5.90
C GLU A 39 9.06 5.39 -5.83
N ASP A 40 10.04 4.56 -5.45
CA ASP A 40 11.46 4.94 -5.42
C ASP A 40 12.00 5.42 -6.77
N ALA A 41 11.50 4.85 -7.86
CA ALA A 41 11.91 5.20 -9.21
C ALA A 41 11.19 6.45 -9.75
N CYS A 42 10.28 7.06 -8.99
CA CYS A 42 9.46 8.18 -9.44
C CYS A 42 10.21 9.51 -9.34
N GLN A 43 10.56 10.08 -10.48
CA GLN A 43 11.30 11.35 -10.58
C GLN A 43 10.37 12.58 -10.70
N ILE A 44 9.34 12.65 -9.88
CA ILE A 44 8.37 13.76 -9.88
C ILE A 44 8.69 14.68 -8.70
N TYR A 45 9.26 15.85 -9.01
CA TYR A 45 9.79 16.79 -8.01
C TYR A 45 9.10 18.16 -8.02
N LYS A 46 8.12 18.36 -8.91
CA LYS A 46 7.45 19.65 -9.08
C LYS A 46 6.28 19.77 -8.10
N ASP A 47 6.24 20.89 -7.37
CA ASP A 47 5.15 21.26 -6.46
C ASP A 47 4.79 20.09 -5.52
N ASN A 48 3.49 19.85 -5.30
CA ASN A 48 2.98 18.73 -4.49
C ASN A 48 2.94 17.39 -5.27
N GLY A 49 3.73 17.27 -6.34
CA GLY A 49 3.69 16.12 -7.24
C GLY A 49 4.05 14.81 -6.53
N ALA A 50 5.09 14.81 -5.70
CA ALA A 50 5.50 13.63 -4.96
C ALA A 50 4.39 13.10 -4.03
N GLU A 51 3.80 13.99 -3.23
CA GLU A 51 2.71 13.67 -2.29
C GLU A 51 1.45 13.19 -3.01
N ASN A 52 1.01 13.92 -4.05
CA ASN A 52 -0.16 13.55 -4.84
C ASN A 52 0.00 12.15 -5.45
N TRP A 53 1.20 11.83 -5.96
CA TRP A 53 1.49 10.51 -6.51
C TRP A 53 1.54 9.42 -5.45
N GLY A 54 2.07 9.70 -4.26
CA GLY A 54 2.04 8.77 -3.13
C GLY A 54 0.61 8.36 -2.76
N ILE A 55 -0.29 9.35 -2.60
CA ILE A 55 -1.71 9.12 -2.29
C ILE A 55 -2.40 8.29 -3.39
N LEU A 56 -2.15 8.61 -4.66
CA LEU A 56 -2.71 7.88 -5.80
C LEU A 56 -2.22 6.42 -5.84
N ARG A 57 -0.93 6.17 -5.59
CA ARG A 57 -0.38 4.80 -5.51
C ARG A 57 -0.99 4.01 -4.36
N GLN A 58 -1.06 4.61 -3.18
CA GLN A 58 -1.66 3.96 -2.01
C GLN A 58 -3.13 3.60 -2.26
N THR A 59 -3.88 4.53 -2.86
CA THR A 59 -5.27 4.31 -3.26
C THR A 59 -5.38 3.16 -4.26
N ALA A 60 -4.58 3.18 -5.34
CA ALA A 60 -4.58 2.12 -6.35
C ALA A 60 -4.20 0.75 -5.77
N LEU A 61 -3.21 0.69 -4.86
CA LEU A 61 -2.81 -0.52 -4.17
C LEU A 61 -3.95 -1.08 -3.32
N ASN A 62 -4.66 -0.22 -2.59
CA ASN A 62 -5.82 -0.63 -1.79
C ASN A 62 -6.93 -1.22 -2.68
N MET A 63 -7.22 -0.62 -3.84
CA MET A 63 -8.19 -1.18 -4.80
C MET A 63 -7.74 -2.55 -5.33
N LEU A 64 -6.46 -2.71 -5.69
CA LEU A 64 -5.90 -3.98 -6.18
C LEU A 64 -5.91 -5.08 -5.10
N ARG A 65 -5.75 -4.72 -3.83
CA ARG A 65 -5.87 -5.66 -2.69
C ARG A 65 -7.30 -6.14 -2.48
N LYS A 66 -8.29 -5.26 -2.66
CA LYS A 66 -9.72 -5.59 -2.51
C LYS A 66 -10.24 -6.50 -3.63
N GLU A 67 -9.70 -6.36 -4.83
CA GLU A 67 -10.02 -7.26 -5.93
C GLU A 67 -9.61 -8.71 -5.56
N LYS A 68 -10.50 -9.70 -5.77
CA LYS A 68 -10.39 -11.03 -5.15
C LYS A 68 -9.53 -12.04 -5.92
N THR A 69 -9.09 -11.74 -7.13
CA THR A 69 -8.31 -12.68 -7.96
C THR A 69 -7.01 -13.06 -7.26
N LYS A 70 -6.77 -14.35 -7.08
CA LYS A 70 -5.58 -14.88 -6.39
C LYS A 70 -4.35 -14.90 -7.31
N VAL A 71 -3.78 -13.73 -7.58
CA VAL A 71 -2.51 -13.57 -8.31
C VAL A 71 -1.63 -12.52 -7.64
N SER A 72 -0.33 -12.54 -7.93
CA SER A 72 0.63 -11.59 -7.35
C SER A 72 0.29 -10.13 -7.68
N MET A 73 0.68 -9.20 -6.80
CA MET A 73 0.39 -7.78 -6.98
C MET A 73 0.93 -7.19 -8.30
N PRO A 74 2.18 -7.51 -8.74
CA PRO A 74 2.65 -7.08 -10.06
C PRO A 74 1.80 -7.62 -11.21
N THR A 75 1.29 -8.86 -11.09
CA THR A 75 0.41 -9.47 -12.09
C THR A 75 -0.94 -8.77 -12.13
N LYS A 76 -1.55 -8.46 -10.97
CA LYS A 76 -2.79 -7.67 -10.92
C LYS A 76 -2.62 -6.31 -11.57
N ARG A 77 -1.55 -5.59 -11.22
CA ARG A 77 -1.21 -4.28 -11.81
C ARG A 77 -1.09 -4.39 -13.33
N ARG A 78 -0.35 -5.40 -13.83
CA ARG A 78 -0.19 -5.62 -15.27
C ARG A 78 -1.50 -6.00 -15.96
N ARG A 79 -2.35 -6.83 -15.34
CA ARG A 79 -3.67 -7.18 -15.89
C ARG A 79 -4.60 -5.98 -15.96
N ALA A 80 -4.61 -5.14 -14.93
CA ALA A 80 -5.40 -3.90 -14.93
C ALA A 80 -4.94 -2.94 -16.04
N TRP A 81 -3.64 -2.94 -16.36
CA TRP A 81 -3.12 -2.15 -17.48
C TRP A 81 -3.48 -2.71 -18.86
N MET A 82 -3.52 -4.05 -19.02
CA MET A 82 -3.71 -4.70 -20.33
C MET A 82 -5.16 -5.12 -20.63
N ASN A 83 -6.06 -5.10 -19.65
CA ASN A 83 -7.43 -5.59 -19.80
C ASN A 83 -8.42 -4.66 -19.09
N THR A 84 -9.23 -3.96 -19.88
CA THR A 84 -10.25 -3.01 -19.42
C THR A 84 -11.30 -3.67 -18.53
N SER A 85 -11.78 -4.88 -18.86
CA SER A 85 -12.73 -5.61 -18.02
C SER A 85 -12.16 -5.97 -16.64
N PHE A 86 -10.84 -6.21 -16.55
CA PHE A 86 -10.19 -6.43 -15.25
C PHE A 86 -9.99 -5.12 -14.49
N LEU A 87 -9.65 -4.03 -15.19
CA LEU A 87 -9.58 -2.70 -14.60
C LEU A 87 -10.93 -2.29 -13.99
N GLU A 88 -12.04 -2.49 -14.70
CA GLU A 88 -13.39 -2.21 -14.19
C GLU A 88 -13.70 -2.99 -12.92
N LYS A 89 -13.30 -4.26 -12.84
CA LYS A 89 -13.44 -5.07 -11.61
C LYS A 89 -12.67 -4.47 -10.44
N VAL A 90 -11.43 -4.02 -10.67
CA VAL A 90 -10.60 -3.36 -9.65
C VAL A 90 -11.24 -2.05 -9.20
N LEU A 91 -11.70 -1.22 -10.13
CA LEU A 91 -12.35 0.06 -9.82
C LEU A 91 -13.66 -0.16 -9.05
N THR A 92 -14.49 -1.12 -9.48
CA THR A 92 -15.75 -1.47 -8.81
C THR A 92 -15.49 -1.95 -7.39
N ALA A 93 -14.48 -2.83 -7.19
CA ALA A 93 -14.08 -3.29 -5.87
C ALA A 93 -13.55 -2.16 -4.97
N GLY A 94 -12.89 -1.16 -5.55
CA GLY A 94 -12.38 0.02 -4.87
C GLY A 94 -13.48 1.00 -4.43
N PHE A 95 -14.36 1.35 -5.35
CA PHE A 95 -15.40 2.37 -5.14
C PHE A 95 -16.65 1.87 -4.42
N SER A 96 -16.86 0.55 -4.35
CA SER A 96 -18.00 -0.05 -3.63
C SER A 96 -18.11 0.35 -2.15
N GLU A 97 -17.06 0.91 -1.54
CA GLU A 97 -17.11 1.52 -0.20
C GLU A 97 -17.16 3.04 -0.20
N ALA A 98 -16.70 3.71 -1.26
CA ALA A 98 -16.78 5.16 -1.41
C ALA A 98 -18.23 5.63 -1.67
N VAL A 99 -19.08 4.72 -2.17
CA VAL A 99 -20.53 4.92 -2.40
C VAL A 99 -21.31 4.03 -1.43
N LYS A 100 -21.00 4.12 -0.13
CA LYS A 100 -21.98 3.83 0.92
C LYS A 100 -22.55 5.19 1.33
N ILE A 101 -23.53 5.67 0.57
CA ILE A 101 -24.44 6.74 1.00
C ILE A 101 -25.69 6.07 1.56
#